data_AF-A0A8T1ZI17-F1
#
_entry.id   AF-A0A8T1ZI17-F1
#
_cell.length_a   1.000
_cell.length_b   1.000
_cell.length_c   1.000
_cell.angle_alpha   90.00
_cell.angle_beta   90.00
_cell.angle_gamma   90.00
#
_symmetry.space_group_name_H-M   'P 1'
#
loop_
_entity.id
_entity.type
_entity.pdbx_description
1 polymer ?
#
loop_
_entity_poly.entity_id
_entity_poly.type
_entity_poly.pdbx_seq_one_letter_code
_entity_poly.pdbx_strand_id
1 'polypeptide(L)'
;MVGQSHPTTFLFFTTFLFICGSISAVRLPPRPNSTTTNDLDFIRTSCNATLYPDVCFTSLAGYASAVQDSPARLAKLAIGVSLSQAKSTAAYLSKLSRSAAVTSAARYSGDGHQTASAVIRDCVSNVEDAVDEMRGSLRQLRDMNGRGGVPAARRSVETFRFQMSNVQTWMSAALTDEDTCTDGFEDMDEGGLIKTTVCDRLEEVKRLTSNALALVNTYANNGAP
;
A
#
# COMPACT_ATOMS: atom_id res chain seq x y z
N MET A 1 60.49 -10.13 -44.06
CA MET A 1 61.58 -9.71 -43.17
C MET A 1 62.09 -8.37 -43.67
N VAL A 2 62.03 -7.37 -42.78
CA VAL A 2 62.79 -6.11 -42.69
C VAL A 2 62.96 -5.24 -43.96
N GLY A 3 62.34 -4.06 -43.90
CA GLY A 3 62.76 -2.86 -44.62
C GLY A 3 62.40 -1.63 -43.82
N GLN A 4 63.39 -1.01 -43.16
CA GLN A 4 63.29 0.30 -42.50
C GLN A 4 63.16 1.42 -43.53
N SER A 5 62.44 2.50 -43.19
CA SER A 5 62.92 3.90 -43.34
C SER A 5 61.86 4.91 -42.85
N HIS A 6 62.27 5.78 -41.92
CA HIS A 6 61.73 7.13 -41.67
C HIS A 6 62.30 8.10 -42.74
N PRO A 7 62.04 9.43 -42.72
CA PRO A 7 61.00 10.28 -42.09
C PRO A 7 60.33 11.21 -43.14
N THR A 8 59.30 11.99 -42.77
CA THR A 8 59.31 13.47 -42.90
C THR A 8 57.97 14.08 -42.53
N THR A 9 58.06 15.07 -41.66
CA THR A 9 57.05 15.99 -41.18
C THR A 9 56.55 16.90 -42.31
N PHE A 10 55.24 17.09 -42.46
CA PHE A 10 54.70 18.31 -43.05
C PHE A 10 53.40 18.72 -42.35
N LEU A 11 53.44 19.89 -41.74
CA LEU A 11 52.34 20.60 -41.09
C LEU A 11 51.32 21.07 -42.12
N PHE A 12 50.03 20.85 -41.86
CA PHE A 12 48.97 21.72 -42.36
C PHE A 12 47.94 22.00 -41.26
N PHE A 13 47.82 23.29 -40.96
CA PHE A 13 46.90 23.95 -40.05
C PHE A 13 45.45 23.76 -40.50
N THR A 14 44.56 23.27 -39.63
CA THR A 14 43.12 23.60 -39.72
C THR A 14 42.56 23.84 -38.33
N THR A 15 42.35 25.11 -38.03
CA THR A 15 41.64 25.63 -36.85
C THR A 15 40.17 25.18 -36.86
N PHE A 16 39.76 24.37 -35.89
CA PHE A 16 38.34 24.06 -35.68
C PHE A 16 37.74 25.06 -34.70
N LEU A 17 36.95 26.01 -35.22
CA LEU A 17 36.21 27.00 -34.43
C LEU A 17 35.14 26.30 -33.59
N PHE A 18 35.30 26.36 -32.26
CA PHE A 18 34.26 26.03 -31.28
C PHE A 18 33.14 27.08 -31.37
N ILE A 19 32.02 26.74 -32.01
CA ILE A 19 30.79 27.54 -31.92
C ILE A 19 30.01 27.04 -30.70
N CYS A 20 30.23 27.66 -29.54
CA CYS A 20 29.31 27.56 -28.41
C CYS A 20 28.04 28.35 -28.73
N GLY A 21 27.03 27.67 -29.30
CA GLY A 21 25.68 28.20 -29.37
C GLY A 21 25.04 28.18 -27.98
N SER A 22 24.76 29.35 -27.42
CA SER A 22 23.98 29.50 -26.20
C SER A 22 22.56 29.02 -26.46
N ILE A 23 22.20 27.81 -26.01
CA ILE A 23 20.80 27.39 -25.98
C ILE A 23 20.15 28.13 -24.82
N SER A 24 19.49 29.25 -25.11
CA SER A 24 18.53 29.83 -24.19
C SER A 24 17.38 28.85 -24.04
N ALA A 25 17.36 28.10 -22.94
CA ALA A 25 16.20 27.34 -22.53
C ALA A 25 15.07 28.34 -22.25
N VAL A 26 14.09 28.41 -23.15
CA VAL A 26 12.82 29.06 -22.87
C VAL A 26 12.21 28.28 -21.71
N ARG A 27 12.26 28.85 -20.50
CA ARG A 27 11.46 28.36 -19.37
C ARG A 27 10.01 28.63 -19.73
N LEU A 28 9.35 27.62 -20.29
CA LEU A 28 7.90 27.56 -20.28
C LEU A 28 7.46 27.61 -18.80
N PRO A 29 6.43 28.40 -18.46
CA PRO A 29 5.83 28.29 -17.13
C PRO A 29 5.39 26.82 -16.92
N PRO A 30 5.54 26.25 -15.71
CA PRO A 30 5.04 24.91 -15.44
C PRO A 30 3.55 24.91 -15.79
N ARG A 31 3.18 24.07 -16.76
CA ARG A 31 1.78 23.83 -17.08
C ARG A 31 1.11 23.41 -15.77
N PRO A 32 0.01 24.06 -15.34
CA PRO A 32 -0.74 23.53 -14.21
C PRO A 32 -1.07 22.06 -14.52
N ASN A 33 -0.70 21.15 -13.62
CA ASN A 33 -0.89 19.71 -13.76
C ASN A 33 -2.40 19.39 -13.72
N SER A 34 -3.12 19.68 -14.80
CA SER A 34 -4.55 19.39 -14.93
C SER A 34 -4.86 17.91 -14.66
N THR A 35 -3.92 17.01 -14.98
CA THR A 35 -4.02 15.57 -14.70
C THR A 35 -4.05 15.27 -13.21
N THR A 36 -3.23 15.95 -12.39
CA THR A 36 -3.20 15.73 -10.94
C THR A 36 -4.47 16.26 -10.27
N THR A 37 -5.03 17.37 -10.74
CA THR A 37 -6.34 17.86 -10.26
C THR A 37 -7.45 16.85 -10.57
N ASN A 38 -7.49 16.31 -11.79
CA ASN A 38 -8.45 15.29 -12.16
C ASN A 38 -8.30 14.00 -11.33
N ASP A 39 -7.06 13.52 -11.12
CA ASP A 39 -6.79 12.34 -10.29
C ASP A 39 -7.23 12.55 -8.83
N LEU A 40 -7.04 13.75 -8.27
CA LEU A 40 -7.52 14.09 -6.93
C LEU A 40 -9.05 14.10 -6.84
N ASP A 41 -9.72 14.67 -7.84
CA ASP A 41 -11.19 14.67 -7.92
C ASP A 41 -11.74 13.25 -8.08
N PHE A 42 -11.07 12.39 -8.85
CA PHE A 42 -11.38 10.97 -9.00
C PHE A 42 -11.23 10.21 -7.69
N ILE A 43 -10.11 10.41 -6.95
CA ILE A 43 -9.93 9.82 -5.62
C ILE A 43 -11.05 10.27 -4.69
N ARG A 44 -11.35 11.57 -4.64
CA ARG A 44 -12.39 12.12 -3.77
C ARG A 44 -13.76 11.53 -4.07
N THR A 45 -14.12 11.46 -5.34
CA THR A 45 -15.39 10.87 -5.79
C THR A 45 -15.47 9.39 -5.42
N SER A 46 -14.38 8.64 -5.61
CA SER A 46 -14.33 7.22 -5.26
C SER A 46 -14.43 7.00 -3.74
N CYS A 47 -13.79 7.85 -2.94
CA CYS A 47 -13.82 7.79 -1.47
C CYS A 47 -15.21 8.10 -0.88
N ASN A 48 -16.09 8.80 -1.59
CA ASN A 48 -17.46 9.04 -1.11
C ASN A 48 -18.29 7.76 -0.99
N ALA A 49 -17.87 6.66 -1.63
CA ALA A 49 -18.52 5.37 -1.52
C ALA A 49 -18.02 4.54 -0.32
N THR A 50 -17.07 5.06 0.47
CA THR A 50 -16.46 4.33 1.60
C THR A 50 -17.03 4.77 2.94
N LEU A 51 -16.83 3.94 3.98
CA LEU A 51 -17.32 4.24 5.33
C LEU A 51 -16.57 5.40 5.99
N TYR A 52 -15.29 5.59 5.65
CA TYR A 52 -14.45 6.67 6.19
C TYR A 52 -13.87 7.55 5.06
N PRO A 53 -14.69 8.41 4.41
CA PRO A 53 -14.29 9.14 3.20
C PRO A 53 -13.08 10.05 3.36
N ASP A 54 -12.98 10.76 4.49
CA ASP A 54 -11.87 11.67 4.75
C ASP A 54 -10.55 10.90 4.96
N VAL A 55 -10.60 9.77 5.68
CA VAL A 55 -9.44 8.88 5.85
C VAL A 55 -9.02 8.27 4.51
N CYS A 56 -9.99 7.86 3.69
CA CYS A 56 -9.74 7.37 2.33
C CYS A 56 -9.01 8.42 1.49
N PHE A 57 -9.55 9.65 1.43
CA PHE A 57 -8.97 10.70 0.60
C PHE A 57 -7.59 11.12 1.08
N THR A 58 -7.43 11.40 2.38
CA THR A 58 -6.17 11.88 2.93
C THR A 58 -5.04 10.86 2.79
N SER A 59 -5.35 9.58 2.96
CA SER A 59 -4.36 8.50 2.81
C SER A 59 -3.96 8.23 1.35
N LEU A 60 -4.80 8.60 0.38
CA LEU A 60 -4.58 8.32 -1.05
C LEU A 60 -4.16 9.53 -1.88
N ALA A 61 -4.44 10.75 -1.44
CA ALA A 61 -4.18 11.98 -2.20
C ALA A 61 -2.69 12.14 -2.61
N GLY A 62 -1.76 11.70 -1.75
CA GLY A 62 -0.32 11.70 -2.05
C GLY A 62 0.08 10.78 -3.22
N TYR A 63 -0.80 9.86 -3.62
CA TYR A 63 -0.60 8.92 -4.73
C TYR A 63 -1.38 9.30 -6.00
N ALA A 64 -2.01 10.49 -6.05
CA ALA A 64 -2.88 10.91 -7.16
C ALA A 64 -2.29 10.64 -8.55
N SER A 65 -1.04 11.05 -8.80
CA SER A 65 -0.39 10.85 -10.10
C SER A 65 -0.20 9.38 -10.52
N ALA A 66 -0.27 8.44 -9.58
CA ALA A 66 -0.19 7.01 -9.84
C ALA A 66 -1.55 6.35 -10.12
N VAL A 67 -2.66 7.01 -9.74
CA VAL A 67 -4.03 6.50 -9.91
C VAL A 67 -4.47 6.56 -11.37
N GLN A 68 -4.22 7.67 -12.08
CA GLN A 68 -4.55 7.83 -13.50
C GLN A 68 -6.01 7.48 -13.81
N ASP A 69 -6.93 8.01 -13.01
CA ASP A 69 -8.39 7.75 -13.07
C ASP A 69 -8.79 6.26 -13.14
N SER A 70 -7.95 5.35 -12.63
CA SER A 70 -8.16 3.90 -12.76
C SER A 70 -8.64 3.26 -11.45
N PRO A 71 -9.85 2.68 -11.41
CA PRO A 71 -10.36 1.95 -10.23
C PRO A 71 -9.44 0.81 -9.79
N ALA A 72 -8.82 0.11 -10.75
CA ALA A 72 -7.86 -0.96 -10.48
C ALA A 72 -6.61 -0.46 -9.76
N ARG A 73 -6.06 0.68 -10.21
CA ARG A 73 -4.87 1.29 -9.59
C ARG A 73 -5.22 1.86 -8.23
N LEU A 74 -6.38 2.49 -8.10
CA LEU A 74 -6.87 3.04 -6.84
C LEU A 74 -7.06 1.94 -5.78
N ALA A 75 -7.76 0.85 -6.11
CA ALA A 75 -7.94 -0.28 -5.20
C ALA A 75 -6.59 -0.89 -4.78
N LYS A 76 -5.66 -1.05 -5.73
CA LYS A 76 -4.31 -1.55 -5.43
C LYS A 76 -3.53 -0.63 -4.49
N LEU A 77 -3.62 0.69 -4.68
CA LEU A 77 -2.97 1.67 -3.81
C LEU A 77 -3.59 1.67 -2.42
N ALA A 78 -4.92 1.58 -2.31
CA ALA A 78 -5.63 1.49 -1.04
C ALA A 78 -5.19 0.25 -0.23
N ILE A 79 -5.17 -0.93 -0.84
CA ILE A 79 -4.65 -2.14 -0.18
C ILE A 79 -3.18 -1.96 0.21
N GLY A 80 -2.37 -1.31 -0.63
CA GLY A 80 -0.96 -1.04 -0.34
C GLY A 80 -0.74 -0.15 0.89
N VAL A 81 -1.59 0.89 1.05
CA VAL A 81 -1.59 1.76 2.23
C VAL A 81 -2.02 0.99 3.48
N SER A 82 -3.12 0.23 3.41
CA SER A 82 -3.57 -0.62 4.53
C SER A 82 -2.48 -1.62 4.96
N LEU A 83 -1.85 -2.28 3.99
CA LEU A 83 -0.75 -3.23 4.24
C LEU A 83 0.45 -2.55 4.92
N SER A 84 0.79 -1.32 4.52
CA SER A 84 1.88 -0.59 5.16
C SER A 84 1.56 -0.29 6.63
N GLN A 85 0.32 0.11 6.93
CA GLN A 85 -0.12 0.39 8.28
C GLN A 85 -0.19 -0.89 9.12
N ALA A 86 -0.80 -1.96 8.60
CA ALA A 86 -0.89 -3.25 9.29
C ALA A 86 0.49 -3.82 9.65
N LYS A 87 1.47 -3.75 8.72
CA LYS A 87 2.86 -4.15 9.01
C LYS A 87 3.52 -3.31 10.10
N SER A 88 3.30 -1.99 10.08
CA SER A 88 3.80 -1.08 11.11
C SER A 88 3.22 -1.43 12.48
N THR A 89 1.90 -1.68 12.53
CA THR A 89 1.18 -2.11 13.72
C THR A 89 1.68 -3.46 14.24
N ALA A 90 1.83 -4.49 13.39
CA ALA A 90 2.38 -5.79 13.77
C ALA A 90 3.78 -5.66 14.40
N ALA A 91 4.65 -4.83 13.82
CA ALA A 91 5.99 -4.57 14.35
C ALA A 91 5.95 -3.87 15.72
N TYR A 92 5.03 -2.90 15.88
CA TYR A 92 4.79 -2.23 17.15
C TYR A 92 4.32 -3.22 18.23
N LEU A 93 3.30 -4.01 17.95
CA LEU A 93 2.74 -5.00 18.88
C LEU A 93 3.76 -6.07 19.26
N SER A 94 4.54 -6.54 18.29
CA SER A 94 5.68 -7.44 18.52
C SER A 94 6.69 -6.86 19.50
N LYS A 95 6.99 -5.55 19.39
CA LYS A 95 7.90 -4.89 20.33
C LYS A 95 7.25 -4.72 21.70
N LEU A 96 5.97 -4.39 21.73
CA LEU A 96 5.20 -4.18 22.95
C LEU A 96 5.07 -5.47 23.77
N SER A 97 4.78 -6.61 23.13
CA SER A 97 4.66 -7.92 23.78
C SER A 97 5.94 -8.36 24.50
N ARG A 98 7.10 -7.92 24.01
CA ARG A 98 8.42 -8.19 24.61
C ARG A 98 8.86 -7.15 25.65
N SER A 99 8.07 -6.10 25.87
CA SER A 99 8.46 -5.03 26.79
C SER A 99 8.40 -5.47 28.25
N ALA A 100 9.31 -4.94 29.06
CA ALA A 100 9.36 -5.24 30.50
C ALA A 100 8.03 -4.88 31.19
N ALA A 101 7.40 -3.76 30.81
CA ALA A 101 6.14 -3.29 31.38
C ALA A 101 4.99 -4.31 31.19
N VAL A 102 4.84 -4.84 29.98
CA VAL A 102 3.79 -5.82 29.64
C VAL A 102 4.07 -7.18 30.30
N THR A 103 5.32 -7.63 30.26
CA THR A 103 5.72 -8.91 30.87
C THR A 103 5.70 -8.88 32.40
N SER A 104 5.87 -7.71 33.03
CA SER A 104 5.69 -7.55 34.48
C SER A 104 4.22 -7.48 34.88
N ALA A 105 3.36 -6.82 34.10
CA ALA A 105 1.91 -6.80 34.33
C ALA A 105 1.31 -8.22 34.26
N ALA A 106 1.83 -9.05 33.36
CA ALA A 106 1.43 -10.45 33.21
C ALA A 106 1.69 -11.34 34.45
N ARG A 107 2.62 -10.96 35.33
CA ARG A 107 2.96 -11.74 36.53
C ARG A 107 2.04 -11.45 37.72
N TYR A 108 1.18 -10.43 37.63
CA TYR A 108 0.34 -9.97 38.75
C TYR A 108 -1.14 -10.40 38.62
N SER A 109 -1.55 -10.95 37.48
CA SER A 109 -2.92 -11.44 37.25
C SER A 109 -3.09 -12.84 37.84
N GLY A 110 -3.65 -12.92 39.05
CA GLY A 110 -3.92 -14.17 39.77
C GLY A 110 -5.35 -14.71 39.61
N ASP A 111 -6.16 -14.13 38.72
CA ASP A 111 -7.62 -14.32 38.64
C ASP A 111 -8.09 -15.16 37.42
N GLY A 112 -7.17 -15.71 36.64
CA GLY A 112 -7.51 -16.53 35.47
C GLY A 112 -7.82 -15.73 34.19
N HIS A 113 -7.71 -14.39 34.21
CA HIS A 113 -7.75 -13.58 33.00
C HIS A 113 -6.49 -13.77 32.15
N GLN A 114 -6.63 -13.65 30.83
CA GLN A 114 -5.49 -13.61 29.92
C GLN A 114 -4.60 -12.41 30.27
N THR A 115 -3.30 -12.69 30.46
CA THR A 115 -2.33 -11.61 30.67
C THR A 115 -2.30 -10.68 29.46
N ALA A 116 -2.03 -9.40 29.67
CA ALA A 116 -1.83 -8.44 28.57
C ALA A 116 -0.80 -8.94 27.54
N SER A 117 0.23 -9.66 27.98
CA SER A 117 1.23 -10.27 27.08
C SER A 117 0.65 -11.36 26.18
N ALA A 118 -0.30 -12.15 26.67
CA ALA A 118 -0.96 -13.19 25.88
C ALA A 118 -1.90 -12.56 24.85
N VAL A 119 -2.77 -11.63 25.28
CA VAL A 119 -3.67 -10.87 24.40
C VAL A 119 -2.90 -10.16 23.29
N ILE A 120 -1.80 -9.47 23.61
CA ILE A 120 -0.99 -8.78 22.60
C ILE A 120 -0.36 -9.79 21.63
N ARG A 121 0.07 -10.97 22.08
CA ARG A 121 0.65 -11.99 21.18
C ARG A 121 -0.40 -12.56 20.24
N ASP A 122 -1.60 -12.83 20.73
CA ASP A 122 -2.71 -13.31 19.90
C ASP A 122 -3.10 -12.23 18.88
N CYS A 123 -3.14 -10.97 19.29
CA CYS A 123 -3.32 -9.84 18.38
C CYS A 123 -2.18 -9.74 17.33
N VAL A 124 -0.91 -9.97 17.70
CA VAL A 124 0.18 -10.01 16.69
C VAL A 124 -0.12 -11.05 15.62
N SER A 125 -0.55 -12.24 16.00
CA SER A 125 -0.90 -13.30 15.05
C SER A 125 -2.03 -12.87 14.11
N ASN A 126 -3.13 -12.33 14.63
CA ASN A 126 -4.23 -11.84 13.79
C ASN A 126 -3.77 -10.75 12.82
N VAL A 127 -2.96 -9.78 13.27
CA VAL A 127 -2.47 -8.71 12.37
C VAL A 127 -1.47 -9.24 11.33
N GLU A 128 -0.71 -10.29 11.65
CA GLU A 128 0.17 -10.96 10.68
C GLU A 128 -0.63 -11.73 9.62
N ASP A 129 -1.74 -12.38 10.01
CA ASP A 129 -2.67 -13.03 9.08
C ASP A 129 -3.32 -12.00 8.13
N ALA A 130 -3.83 -10.88 8.67
CA ALA A 130 -4.34 -9.76 7.87
C ALA A 130 -3.30 -9.24 6.87
N VAL A 131 -2.03 -9.14 7.27
CA VAL A 131 -0.91 -8.75 6.39
C VAL A 131 -0.72 -9.75 5.24
N ASP A 132 -0.84 -11.04 5.48
CA ASP A 132 -0.68 -12.07 4.47
C ASP A 132 -1.85 -12.13 3.48
N GLU A 133 -3.05 -11.86 3.96
CA GLU A 133 -4.25 -11.71 3.14
C GLU A 133 -4.18 -10.47 2.24
N MET A 134 -3.77 -9.31 2.78
CA MET A 134 -3.53 -8.11 1.99
C MET A 134 -2.44 -8.36 0.92
N ARG A 135 -1.38 -9.10 1.24
CA ARG A 135 -0.38 -9.52 0.24
C ARG A 135 -0.99 -10.44 -0.82
N GLY A 136 -1.87 -11.37 -0.43
CA GLY A 136 -2.64 -12.22 -1.34
C GLY A 136 -3.44 -11.40 -2.34
N SER A 137 -4.21 -10.43 -1.83
CA SER A 137 -4.99 -9.47 -2.60
C SER A 137 -4.14 -8.72 -3.63
N LEU A 138 -2.99 -8.18 -3.22
CA LEU A 138 -2.07 -7.48 -4.13
C LEU A 138 -1.46 -8.41 -5.19
N ARG A 139 -1.14 -9.67 -4.84
CA ARG A 139 -0.66 -10.67 -5.81
C ARG A 139 -1.72 -10.96 -6.85
N GLN A 140 -2.96 -11.22 -6.43
CA GLN A 140 -4.08 -11.49 -7.34
C GLN A 140 -4.35 -10.33 -8.29
N LEU A 141 -4.41 -9.08 -7.79
CA LEU A 141 -4.58 -7.89 -8.64
C LEU A 141 -3.43 -7.70 -9.64
N ARG A 142 -2.19 -8.03 -9.26
CA ARG A 142 -1.05 -7.98 -10.17
C ARG A 142 -1.16 -9.03 -11.26
N ASP A 143 -1.57 -10.25 -10.91
CA ASP A 143 -1.63 -11.38 -11.84
C ASP A 143 -2.78 -11.20 -12.85
N MET A 144 -3.87 -10.53 -12.43
CA MET A 144 -4.95 -10.05 -13.30
C MET A 144 -4.44 -9.10 -14.40
N ASN A 145 -3.44 -8.26 -14.12
CA ASN A 145 -2.90 -7.28 -15.07
C ASN A 145 -1.88 -7.84 -16.08
N GLY A 146 -1.78 -9.18 -16.23
CA GLY A 146 -1.20 -9.77 -17.44
C GLY A 146 0.30 -10.08 -17.40
N ARG A 147 0.88 -10.40 -16.24
CA ARG A 147 2.23 -10.99 -16.19
C ARG A 147 2.27 -12.49 -16.50
N GLY A 148 1.11 -13.16 -16.64
CA GLY A 148 0.99 -14.60 -16.87
C GLY A 148 0.88 -15.04 -18.34
N GLY A 149 1.17 -14.19 -19.32
CA GLY A 149 1.21 -14.58 -20.75
C GLY A 149 -0.15 -14.86 -21.41
N VAL A 150 -1.29 -14.71 -20.71
CA VAL A 150 -2.62 -14.80 -21.30
C VAL A 150 -3.01 -13.44 -21.89
N PRO A 151 -3.27 -13.32 -23.20
CA PRO A 151 -3.71 -12.08 -23.82
C PRO A 151 -5.00 -11.55 -23.16
N ALA A 152 -5.10 -10.23 -22.97
CA ALA A 152 -6.29 -9.60 -22.39
C ALA A 152 -7.59 -9.99 -23.11
N ALA A 153 -7.51 -10.24 -24.42
CA ALA A 153 -8.61 -10.71 -25.28
C ALA A 153 -9.16 -12.11 -24.92
N ARG A 154 -8.49 -12.87 -24.04
CA ARG A 154 -8.93 -14.19 -23.54
C ARG A 154 -9.40 -14.17 -22.10
N ARG A 155 -9.40 -13.02 -21.43
CA ARG A 155 -9.82 -12.91 -20.03
C ARG A 155 -11.34 -12.84 -19.99
N SER A 156 -12.00 -13.95 -19.65
CA SER A 156 -13.46 -13.95 -19.53
C SER A 156 -13.90 -13.12 -18.33
N VAL A 157 -15.09 -12.52 -18.42
CA VAL A 157 -15.72 -11.80 -17.30
C VAL A 157 -15.84 -12.71 -16.07
N GLU A 158 -16.05 -14.01 -16.27
CA GLU A 158 -16.07 -15.01 -15.20
C GLU A 158 -14.72 -15.16 -14.50
N THR A 159 -13.61 -15.22 -15.26
CA THR A 159 -12.26 -15.24 -14.67
C THR A 159 -11.98 -13.96 -13.88
N PHE A 160 -12.38 -12.80 -14.41
CA PHE A 160 -12.25 -11.54 -13.68
C PHE A 160 -13.04 -11.57 -12.36
N ARG A 161 -14.31 -11.98 -12.41
CA ARG A 161 -15.17 -12.07 -11.22
C ARG A 161 -14.62 -13.02 -10.17
N PHE A 162 -14.17 -14.20 -10.58
CA PHE A 162 -13.56 -15.17 -9.67
C PHE A 162 -12.27 -14.63 -9.02
N GLN A 163 -11.40 -14.00 -9.81
CA GLN A 163 -10.17 -13.40 -9.27
C GLN A 163 -10.48 -12.25 -8.32
N MET A 164 -11.49 -11.43 -8.62
CA MET A 164 -11.89 -10.35 -7.74
C MET A 164 -12.57 -10.86 -6.47
N SER A 165 -13.36 -11.94 -6.53
CA SER A 165 -13.93 -12.54 -5.32
C SER A 165 -12.86 -13.03 -4.35
N ASN A 166 -11.69 -13.49 -4.83
CA ASN A 166 -10.56 -13.81 -3.95
C ASN A 166 -10.04 -12.56 -3.22
N VAL A 167 -9.88 -11.45 -3.94
CA VAL A 167 -9.45 -10.16 -3.36
C VAL A 167 -10.46 -9.67 -2.33
N GLN A 168 -11.75 -9.74 -2.63
CA GLN A 168 -12.82 -9.34 -1.71
C GLN A 168 -12.81 -10.19 -0.44
N THR A 169 -12.68 -11.52 -0.58
CA THR A 169 -12.62 -12.46 0.55
C THR A 169 -11.43 -12.16 1.44
N TRP A 170 -10.22 -12.05 0.89
CA TRP A 170 -9.02 -11.78 1.69
C TRP A 170 -9.04 -10.39 2.34
N MET A 171 -9.56 -9.37 1.66
CA MET A 171 -9.69 -8.04 2.30
C MET A 171 -10.76 -8.01 3.39
N SER A 172 -11.80 -8.84 3.30
CA SER A 172 -12.82 -8.99 4.34
C SER A 172 -12.31 -9.79 5.54
N ALA A 173 -11.51 -10.83 5.28
CA ALA A 173 -10.83 -11.59 6.31
C ALA A 173 -9.82 -10.71 7.06
N ALA A 174 -9.07 -9.86 6.35
CA ALA A 174 -8.08 -8.99 7.00
C ALA A 174 -8.73 -8.02 7.98
N LEU A 175 -9.91 -7.51 7.64
CA LEU A 175 -10.70 -6.67 8.54
C LEU A 175 -11.23 -7.47 9.75
N THR A 176 -11.67 -8.71 9.53
CA THR A 176 -12.10 -9.62 10.60
C THR A 176 -10.97 -9.93 11.58
N ASP A 177 -9.76 -10.16 11.09
CA ASP A 177 -8.59 -10.43 11.92
C ASP A 177 -8.21 -9.19 12.76
N GLU A 178 -8.27 -8.01 12.15
CA GLU A 178 -8.06 -6.74 12.85
C GLU A 178 -9.12 -6.50 13.94
N ASP A 179 -10.39 -6.84 13.69
CA ASP A 179 -11.46 -6.81 14.69
C ASP A 179 -11.24 -7.84 15.81
N THR A 180 -10.89 -9.07 15.44
CA THR A 180 -10.58 -10.15 16.40
C THR A 180 -9.41 -9.78 17.31
N CYS A 181 -8.40 -9.06 16.79
CA CYS A 181 -7.36 -8.49 17.65
C CYS A 181 -7.96 -7.56 18.70
N THR A 182 -8.82 -6.61 18.32
CA THR A 182 -9.41 -5.65 19.27
C THR A 182 -10.37 -6.30 20.26
N ASP A 183 -11.12 -7.31 19.84
CA ASP A 183 -12.04 -8.08 20.69
C ASP A 183 -11.28 -8.80 21.82
N GLY A 184 -10.05 -9.24 21.56
CA GLY A 184 -9.18 -9.85 22.59
C GLY A 184 -8.86 -8.92 23.78
N PHE A 185 -9.06 -7.60 23.64
CA PHE A 185 -8.85 -6.63 24.72
C PHE A 185 -10.13 -6.26 25.47
N GLU A 186 -11.31 -6.81 25.13
CA GLU A 186 -12.58 -6.43 25.76
C GLU A 186 -12.56 -6.63 27.28
N ASP A 187 -12.02 -7.75 27.75
CA ASP A 187 -11.91 -8.11 29.17
C ASP A 187 -10.80 -7.38 29.93
N MET A 188 -10.03 -6.50 29.27
CA MET A 188 -9.00 -5.68 29.92
C MET A 188 -9.57 -4.37 30.47
N ASP A 189 -8.97 -3.87 31.54
CA ASP A 189 -9.33 -2.62 32.22
C ASP A 189 -9.65 -1.48 31.24
N GLU A 190 -10.87 -0.96 31.34
CA GLU A 190 -11.31 0.19 30.56
C GLU A 190 -10.48 1.44 30.87
N GLY A 191 -10.00 2.12 29.83
CA GLY A 191 -9.05 3.24 29.95
C GLY A 191 -7.62 2.83 30.33
N GLY A 192 -7.33 1.52 30.41
CA GLY A 192 -5.98 1.02 30.60
C GLY A 192 -5.07 1.40 29.43
N LEU A 193 -3.90 1.99 29.72
CA LEU A 193 -2.99 2.54 28.71
C LEU A 193 -2.65 1.56 27.58
N ILE A 194 -2.47 0.27 27.91
CA ILE A 194 -2.17 -0.78 26.92
C ILE A 194 -3.35 -0.97 25.96
N LYS A 195 -4.56 -1.19 26.50
CA LYS A 195 -5.79 -1.38 25.71
C LYS A 195 -6.02 -0.18 24.79
N THR A 196 -6.03 1.03 25.35
CA THR A 196 -6.24 2.26 24.57
C THR A 196 -5.19 2.42 23.47
N THR A 197 -3.90 2.28 23.79
CA THR A 197 -2.83 2.49 22.80
C THR A 197 -2.87 1.45 21.67
N VAL A 198 -3.22 0.19 21.98
CA VAL A 198 -3.33 -0.86 20.97
C VAL A 198 -4.59 -0.65 20.13
N CYS A 199 -5.76 -0.52 20.75
CA CYS A 199 -7.03 -0.38 20.04
C CYS A 199 -7.06 0.87 19.16
N ASP A 200 -6.51 2.01 19.59
CA ASP A 200 -6.44 3.23 18.76
C ASP A 200 -5.63 3.01 17.47
N ARG A 201 -4.53 2.25 17.57
CA ARG A 201 -3.70 1.92 16.40
C ARG A 201 -4.40 0.95 15.45
N LEU A 202 -5.10 -0.04 16.00
CA LEU A 202 -5.85 -1.00 15.19
C LEU A 202 -7.04 -0.33 14.51
N GLU A 203 -7.72 0.58 15.19
CA GLU A 203 -8.82 1.35 14.63
C GLU A 203 -8.38 2.15 13.39
N GLU A 204 -7.16 2.68 13.37
CA GLU A 204 -6.57 3.29 12.17
C GLU A 204 -6.39 2.29 11.03
N VAL A 205 -5.87 1.08 11.33
CA VAL A 205 -5.73 0.00 10.34
C VAL A 205 -7.11 -0.39 9.78
N LYS A 206 -8.08 -0.65 10.65
CA LYS A 206 -9.45 -1.06 10.29
C LYS A 206 -10.14 -0.07 9.37
N ARG A 207 -9.98 1.23 9.63
CA ARG A 207 -10.52 2.28 8.76
C ARG A 207 -9.90 2.26 7.36
N LEU A 208 -8.59 2.05 7.27
CA LEU A 208 -7.90 1.92 5.98
C LEU A 208 -8.31 0.64 5.25
N THR A 209 -8.34 -0.50 5.95
CA THR A 209 -8.75 -1.81 5.41
C THR A 209 -10.20 -1.79 4.93
N SER A 210 -11.13 -1.23 5.71
CA SER A 210 -12.53 -1.02 5.35
C SER A 210 -12.69 -0.17 4.08
N ASN A 211 -11.98 0.97 4.01
CA ASN A 211 -11.98 1.80 2.81
C ASN A 211 -11.40 1.07 1.59
N ALA A 212 -10.31 0.32 1.76
CA ALA A 212 -9.71 -0.46 0.69
C ALA A 212 -10.67 -1.54 0.17
N LEU A 213 -11.35 -2.26 1.07
CA LEU A 213 -12.38 -3.25 0.71
C LEU A 213 -13.54 -2.59 -0.06
N ALA A 214 -14.01 -1.42 0.36
CA ALA A 214 -15.05 -0.68 -0.36
C ALA A 214 -14.62 -0.33 -1.80
N LEU A 215 -13.39 0.17 -1.99
CA LEU A 215 -12.84 0.48 -3.31
C LEU A 215 -12.65 -0.78 -4.18
N VAL A 216 -12.24 -1.90 -3.57
CA VAL A 216 -12.19 -3.22 -4.24
C VAL A 216 -13.58 -3.64 -4.71
N ASN A 217 -14.60 -3.50 -3.86
CA ASN A 217 -15.98 -3.81 -4.21
C ASN A 217 -16.48 -2.92 -5.37
N THR A 218 -16.17 -1.62 -5.36
CA THR A 218 -16.47 -0.73 -6.48
C THR A 218 -15.79 -1.19 -7.76
N TYR A 219 -14.51 -1.57 -7.69
CA TYR A 219 -13.79 -2.08 -8.85
C TYR A 219 -14.37 -3.42 -9.37
N ALA A 220 -14.77 -4.32 -8.47
CA ALA A 220 -15.41 -5.58 -8.84
C ALA A 220 -16.72 -5.39 -9.62
N ASN A 221 -17.53 -4.43 -9.18
CA ASN A 221 -18.85 -4.16 -9.74
C ASN A 221 -18.80 -3.37 -11.06
N ASN A 222 -17.86 -2.43 -11.17
CA ASN A 222 -17.80 -1.49 -12.29
C ASN A 222 -16.65 -1.78 -13.28
N GLY A 223 -15.74 -2.69 -12.93
CA GLY A 223 -14.49 -2.97 -13.67
C GLY A 223 -14.52 -4.23 -14.53
N ALA A 224 -15.68 -4.84 -14.75
CA ALA A 224 -15.81 -5.93 -15.71
C ALA A 224 -15.32 -5.46 -17.10
N PRO A 225 -14.46 -6.24 -17.80
CA PRO A 225 -13.98 -5.91 -19.14
C PRO A 225 -15.09 -5.91 -20.19
#